data_AF-A0A5E4QD08-F1
#
_entry.id   AF-A0A5E4QD08-F1
#
_cell.length_a   1.000
_cell.length_b   1.000
_cell.length_c   1.000
_cell.angle_alpha   90.00
_cell.angle_beta   90.00
_cell.angle_gamma   90.00
#
_symmetry.space_group_name_H-M   'P 1'
#
loop_
_entity.id
_entity.type
_entity.pdbx_description
1 polymer ?
#
loop_
_entity_poly.entity_id
_entity_poly.type
_entity_poly.pdbx_seq_one_letter_code
_entity_poly.pdbx_strand_id
1 'polypeptide(L)'
;MEATGDTTYDVTLDVPPKYGLKLALNHEFPLQSKQIIKPRPKQIFDLMPLSARYLKYYIGQKINKKRPIMDYINLISAQRMYGCPIGGIGGGTIGRGFKGEFCRFQLNPGLYEYVTVPECQFIVNLRNENNDTIFQSQTKKGTIVVGVEFEWFRV
;
A
#
# COMPACT_ATOMS: atom_id res chain seq x y z
N MET A 1 30.66 -30.83 -22.68
CA MET A 1 31.16 -29.79 -23.61
C MET A 1 31.20 -28.51 -22.82
N GLU A 2 32.42 -28.00 -22.73
CA GLU A 2 32.88 -26.88 -21.93
C GLU A 2 32.33 -25.56 -22.47
N ALA A 3 31.90 -24.67 -21.57
CA ALA A 3 31.61 -23.28 -21.91
C ALA A 3 32.25 -22.40 -20.83
N THR A 4 33.55 -22.21 -21.00
CA THR A 4 34.34 -21.09 -20.49
C THR A 4 33.65 -19.80 -20.91
N GLY A 5 33.37 -18.92 -19.96
CA GLY A 5 32.66 -17.66 -20.21
C GLY A 5 32.82 -16.69 -19.05
N ASP A 6 34.05 -16.28 -18.78
CA ASP A 6 34.34 -15.08 -17.98
C ASP A 6 33.82 -13.85 -18.73
N THR A 7 32.61 -13.41 -18.40
CA THR A 7 32.13 -12.07 -18.76
C THR A 7 31.70 -11.35 -17.50
N THR A 8 32.55 -10.42 -17.07
CA THR A 8 32.29 -9.41 -16.05
C THR A 8 31.05 -8.59 -16.44
N TYR A 9 29.91 -8.85 -15.79
CA TYR A 9 28.70 -8.03 -15.90
C TYR A 9 28.79 -6.86 -14.92
N ASP A 10 28.86 -5.64 -15.44
CA ASP A 10 28.71 -4.42 -14.64
C ASP A 10 27.25 -4.30 -14.19
N VAL A 11 26.92 -4.90 -13.03
CA VAL A 11 25.63 -4.73 -12.35
C VAL A 11 25.58 -3.32 -11.76
N THR A 12 25.24 -2.32 -12.58
CA THR A 12 24.95 -0.98 -12.07
C THR A 12 23.64 -1.03 -11.30
N LEU A 13 23.73 -1.17 -9.97
CA LEU A 13 22.59 -0.97 -9.08
C LEU A 13 22.02 0.43 -9.33
N ASP A 14 20.75 0.51 -9.74
CA ASP A 14 20.08 1.80 -9.94
C ASP A 14 20.09 2.59 -8.63
N VAL A 15 20.84 3.69 -8.63
CA VAL A 15 20.90 4.58 -7.47
C VAL A 15 19.56 5.30 -7.37
N PRO A 16 18.85 5.22 -6.23
CA PRO A 16 17.57 5.91 -6.09
C PRO A 16 17.76 7.42 -6.24
N PRO A 17 16.81 8.12 -6.86
CA PRO A 17 16.93 9.53 -7.18
C PRO A 17 17.26 10.37 -5.94
N LYS A 18 17.99 11.49 -6.15
CA LYS A 18 18.37 12.40 -5.07
C LYS A 18 17.14 12.91 -4.29
N TYR A 19 16.05 13.16 -5.02
CA TYR A 19 14.80 13.68 -4.47
C TYR A 19 13.75 12.58 -4.36
N GLY A 20 13.00 12.60 -3.26
CA GLY A 20 11.95 11.63 -2.97
C GLY A 20 11.86 11.33 -1.47
N LEU A 21 10.69 10.90 -1.03
CA LEU A 21 10.50 10.44 0.34
C LEU A 21 11.22 9.09 0.51
N LYS A 22 12.30 9.09 1.30
CA LYS A 22 13.07 7.89 1.66
C LYS A 22 12.76 7.52 3.09
N LEU A 23 12.17 6.34 3.28
CA LEU A 23 11.80 5.81 4.59
C LEU A 23 12.41 4.41 4.73
N ALA A 24 12.98 4.14 5.90
CA ALA A 24 13.40 2.78 6.22
C ALA A 24 12.16 1.88 6.42
N LEU A 25 12.26 0.60 6.06
CA LEU A 25 11.16 -0.36 6.19
C LEU A 25 10.71 -0.57 7.65
N ASN A 26 11.60 -0.30 8.60
CA ASN A 26 11.34 -0.35 10.05
C ASN A 26 10.88 1.00 10.63
N HIS A 27 10.71 2.05 9.82
CA HIS A 27 10.28 3.35 10.33
C HIS A 27 8.89 3.24 10.97
N GLU A 28 8.75 3.86 12.14
CA GLU A 28 7.49 4.03 12.85
C GLU A 28 7.24 5.52 13.06
N PHE A 29 6.04 5.97 12.71
CA PHE A 29 5.67 7.37 12.83
C PHE A 29 5.26 7.68 14.26
N PRO A 30 5.87 8.68 14.93
CA PRO A 30 5.62 8.98 16.33
C PRO A 30 4.22 9.55 16.57
N LEU A 31 3.68 10.32 15.61
CA LEU A 31 2.40 10.97 15.74
C LEU A 31 1.29 10.08 15.19
N GLN A 32 0.40 9.55 16.03
CA GLN A 32 -0.80 8.83 15.60
C GLN A 32 -2.07 9.69 15.70
N SER A 33 -2.17 10.73 14.87
CA SER A 33 -3.42 11.51 14.75
C SER A 33 -4.60 10.64 14.29
N LYS A 34 -5.74 10.79 14.97
CA LYS A 34 -7.01 10.21 14.56
C LYS A 34 -7.89 11.34 14.00
N GLN A 35 -8.64 11.06 12.94
CA GLN A 35 -9.60 12.01 12.39
C GLN A 35 -10.88 12.00 13.23
N ILE A 36 -10.81 12.58 14.43
CA ILE A 36 -11.93 12.70 15.36
C ILE A 36 -12.36 14.16 15.38
N ILE A 37 -13.43 14.47 14.64
CA ILE A 37 -14.03 15.81 14.66
C ILE A 37 -15.13 15.79 15.73
N LYS A 38 -14.93 16.50 16.84
CA LYS A 38 -15.96 16.75 17.86
C LYS A 38 -16.51 18.17 17.66
N PRO A 39 -17.65 18.36 16.99
CA PRO A 39 -18.21 19.69 16.78
C PRO A 39 -18.66 20.29 18.12
N ARG A 40 -18.51 21.62 18.26
CA ARG A 40 -19.07 22.33 19.41
C ARG A 40 -20.60 22.36 19.30
N PRO A 41 -21.35 22.32 20.41
CA PRO A 41 -22.82 22.30 20.37
C PRO A 41 -23.46 23.41 19.53
N LYS A 42 -22.91 24.63 19.58
CA LYS A 42 -23.38 25.76 18.74
C LYS A 42 -23.24 25.47 17.24
N GLN A 43 -22.14 24.81 16.82
CA GLN A 43 -21.90 24.47 15.42
C GLN A 43 -22.86 23.38 14.91
N ILE A 44 -23.40 22.54 15.80
CA ILE A 44 -24.36 21.49 15.42
C ILE A 44 -25.64 22.12 14.88
N PHE A 45 -26.10 23.24 15.47
CA PHE A 45 -27.27 23.96 14.98
C PHE A 45 -27.03 24.56 13.60
N ASP A 46 -25.86 25.16 13.36
CA ASP A 46 -25.50 25.69 12.04
C ASP A 46 -25.36 24.59 10.98
N LEU A 47 -24.95 23.38 11.39
CA LEU A 47 -24.78 22.21 10.52
C LEU A 47 -26.09 21.47 10.22
N MET A 48 -27.19 21.78 10.93
CA MET A 48 -28.47 21.06 10.81
C MET A 48 -28.99 20.90 9.37
N PRO A 49 -29.04 21.93 8.50
CA PRO A 49 -29.53 21.76 7.12
C PRO A 49 -28.63 20.82 6.29
N LEU A 50 -27.31 20.85 6.53
CA LEU A 50 -26.36 19.96 5.87
C LEU A 50 -26.55 18.52 6.36
N SER A 51 -26.73 18.33 7.67
CA SER A 51 -26.99 17.02 8.28
C SER A 51 -28.26 16.39 7.75
N ALA A 52 -29.35 17.15 7.59
CA ALA A 52 -30.59 16.66 7.01
C ALA A 52 -30.42 16.21 5.54
N ARG A 53 -29.68 17.00 4.74
CA ARG A 53 -29.36 16.64 3.35
C ARG A 53 -28.53 15.36 3.27
N TYR A 54 -27.53 15.22 4.14
CA TYR A 54 -26.70 14.02 4.22
C TYR A 54 -27.53 12.81 4.64
N LEU A 55 -28.43 12.94 5.62
CA LEU A 55 -29.30 11.85 6.06
C LEU A 55 -30.20 11.34 4.93
N LYS A 56 -30.81 12.25 4.14
CA LYS A 56 -31.57 11.87 2.94
C LYS A 56 -30.73 11.08 1.93
N TYR A 57 -29.52 11.55 1.65
CA TYR A 57 -28.56 10.84 0.77
C TYR A 57 -28.21 9.47 1.32
N TYR A 58 -27.90 9.38 2.62
CA TYR A 58 -27.51 8.15 3.30
C TYR A 58 -28.63 7.10 3.24
N ILE A 59 -29.88 7.50 3.49
CA ILE A 59 -31.05 6.63 3.37
C ILE A 59 -31.20 6.14 1.92
N GLY A 60 -31.07 7.04 0.94
CA GLY A 60 -31.12 6.66 -0.48
C GLY A 60 -30.05 5.64 -0.86
N GLN A 61 -28.80 5.83 -0.43
CA GLN A 61 -27.72 4.87 -0.68
C GLN A 61 -27.97 3.53 0.00
N LYS A 62 -28.49 3.55 1.24
CA LYS A 62 -28.82 2.35 2.00
C LYS A 62 -29.93 1.53 1.34
N ILE A 63 -30.96 2.18 0.80
CA ILE A 63 -32.02 1.52 0.02
C ILE A 63 -31.43 0.85 -1.23
N ASN A 64 -30.49 1.52 -1.90
CA ASN A 64 -29.79 0.99 -3.08
C ASN A 64 -28.69 -0.04 -2.74
N LYS A 65 -28.49 -0.40 -1.47
CA LYS A 65 -27.41 -1.28 -0.98
C LYS A 65 -26.00 -0.83 -1.41
N LYS A 66 -25.81 0.46 -1.69
CA LYS A 66 -24.52 1.06 -2.05
C LYS A 66 -23.89 1.72 -0.83
N ARG A 67 -22.57 1.69 -0.73
CA ARG A 67 -21.84 2.46 0.28
C ARG A 67 -21.88 3.96 -0.08
N PRO A 68 -22.04 4.87 0.89
CA PRO A 68 -21.89 6.30 0.64
C PRO A 68 -20.43 6.60 0.27
N ILE A 69 -20.23 7.51 -0.68
CA ILE A 69 -18.88 7.94 -1.11
C ILE A 69 -18.15 8.67 0.02
N MET A 70 -18.88 9.49 0.78
CA MET A 70 -18.37 10.19 1.96
C MET A 70 -19.14 9.68 3.18
N ASP A 71 -18.52 8.80 3.97
CA ASP A 71 -19.11 8.32 5.22
C ASP A 71 -18.64 9.17 6.40
N TYR A 72 -19.54 10.00 6.94
CA TYR A 72 -19.29 10.78 8.16
C TYR A 72 -19.65 10.04 9.45
N ILE A 73 -20.26 8.86 9.35
CA ILE A 73 -20.67 8.03 10.49
C ILE A 73 -19.51 7.07 10.85
N ASN A 74 -19.01 6.34 9.86
CA ASN A 74 -17.85 5.46 10.02
C ASN A 74 -16.59 6.14 9.50
N LEU A 75 -16.05 7.06 10.29
CA LEU A 75 -14.80 7.73 9.96
C LEU A 75 -13.63 6.75 10.03
N ILE A 76 -13.02 6.47 8.88
CA ILE A 76 -11.79 5.67 8.80
C ILE A 76 -10.61 6.60 9.02
N SER A 77 -9.79 6.30 10.04
CA SER A 77 -8.55 7.02 10.25
C SER A 77 -7.50 6.56 9.25
N ALA A 78 -6.86 7.50 8.55
CA ALA A 78 -5.72 7.20 7.71
C ALA A 78 -4.60 6.54 8.54
N GLN A 79 -4.16 5.36 8.10
CA GLN A 79 -3.03 4.65 8.70
C GLN A 79 -1.71 5.16 8.11
N ARG A 80 -0.64 5.21 8.91
CA ARG A 80 0.68 5.72 8.47
C ARG A 80 1.53 4.61 7.89
N MET A 81 0.93 3.89 6.96
CA MET A 81 1.54 2.74 6.30
C MET A 81 1.55 2.92 4.79
N TYR A 82 0.78 3.87 4.24
CA TYR A 82 0.61 4.06 2.81
C TYR A 82 1.88 4.58 2.12
N GLY A 83 2.05 4.16 0.86
CA GLY A 83 3.06 4.64 -0.07
C GLY A 83 2.42 5.10 -1.38
N CYS A 84 3.20 5.05 -2.46
CA CYS A 84 2.73 5.45 -3.79
C CYS A 84 1.66 4.47 -4.32
N PRO A 85 0.51 4.95 -4.81
CA PRO A 85 -0.47 4.10 -5.45
C PRO A 85 0.06 3.57 -6.79
N ILE A 86 -0.32 2.33 -7.09
CA ILE A 86 -0.02 1.67 -8.35
C ILE A 86 -1.34 1.57 -9.11
N GLY A 87 -1.42 2.19 -10.27
CA GLY A 87 -2.59 2.14 -11.14
C GLY A 87 -2.70 3.34 -12.06
N GLY A 88 -3.39 3.15 -13.19
CA GLY A 88 -3.62 4.18 -14.19
C GLY A 88 -4.83 5.06 -13.90
N ILE A 89 -4.92 6.17 -14.61
CA ILE A 89 -6.09 7.06 -14.56
C ILE A 89 -7.32 6.27 -15.08
N GLY A 90 -8.41 6.26 -14.31
CA GLY A 90 -9.68 5.63 -14.71
C GLY A 90 -9.74 4.10 -14.56
N GLY A 91 -8.62 3.41 -14.33
CA GLY A 91 -8.58 1.95 -14.17
C GLY A 91 -8.70 1.45 -12.73
N GLY A 92 -8.75 2.36 -11.76
CA GLY A 92 -8.61 2.05 -10.34
C GLY A 92 -7.15 1.90 -9.92
N THR A 93 -6.90 2.06 -8.62
CA THR A 93 -5.53 2.02 -8.08
C THR A 93 -5.43 1.14 -6.84
N ILE A 94 -4.25 0.58 -6.62
CA ILE A 94 -3.92 -0.20 -5.43
C ILE A 94 -2.76 0.50 -4.72
N GLY A 95 -3.02 0.97 -3.50
CA GLY A 95 -2.05 1.56 -2.60
C GLY A 95 -1.17 0.49 -1.99
N ARG A 96 0.11 0.55 -2.34
CA ARG A 96 1.16 -0.22 -1.67
C ARG A 96 1.70 0.59 -0.51
N GLY A 97 1.84 -0.03 0.65
CA GLY A 97 2.48 0.56 1.81
C GLY A 97 3.99 0.62 1.65
N PHE A 98 4.64 1.53 2.38
CA PHE A 98 6.10 1.68 2.28
C PHE A 98 6.85 0.42 2.73
N LYS A 99 6.23 -0.42 3.58
CA LYS A 99 6.77 -1.72 4.02
C LYS A 99 6.58 -2.84 2.99
N GLY A 100 5.91 -2.58 1.88
CA GLY A 100 5.68 -3.54 0.79
C GLY A 100 4.30 -4.21 0.80
N GLU A 101 3.44 -3.90 1.77
CA GLU A 101 2.09 -4.46 1.93
C GLU A 101 1.05 -3.84 0.98
N PHE A 102 0.04 -4.59 0.57
CA PHE A 102 -1.09 -4.06 -0.20
C PHE A 102 -2.22 -3.71 0.76
N CYS A 103 -2.49 -2.41 0.95
CA CYS A 103 -3.29 -1.91 2.07
C CYS A 103 -4.46 -0.98 1.71
N ARG A 104 -4.51 -0.44 0.48
CA ARG A 104 -5.56 0.50 0.07
C ARG A 104 -6.07 0.23 -1.34
N PHE A 105 -7.29 -0.26 -1.50
CA PHE A 105 -7.86 -0.59 -2.79
C PHE A 105 -8.86 0.49 -3.24
N GLN A 106 -8.67 1.01 -4.45
CA GLN A 106 -9.51 1.99 -5.12
C GLN A 106 -9.99 1.42 -6.45
N LEU A 107 -10.53 0.19 -6.40
CA LEU A 107 -11.02 -0.51 -7.58
C LEU A 107 -12.38 0.01 -8.02
N ASN A 108 -13.22 0.38 -7.05
CA ASN A 108 -14.50 1.01 -7.30
C ASN A 108 -14.35 2.54 -7.26
N PRO A 109 -14.70 3.26 -8.35
CA PRO A 109 -14.57 4.70 -8.39
C PRO A 109 -15.29 5.39 -7.24
N GLY A 110 -14.56 6.24 -6.50
CA GLY A 110 -15.09 6.99 -5.36
C GLY A 110 -15.20 6.19 -4.05
N LEU A 111 -14.87 4.89 -4.04
CA LEU A 111 -14.83 4.08 -2.83
C LEU A 111 -13.39 3.64 -2.53
N TYR A 112 -13.04 3.68 -1.25
CA TYR A 112 -11.73 3.30 -0.75
C TYR A 112 -11.89 2.15 0.25
N GLU A 113 -11.21 1.05 -0.01
CA GLU A 113 -11.17 -0.07 0.92
C GLU A 113 -9.79 -0.13 1.58
N TYR A 114 -9.77 0.03 2.89
CA TYR A 114 -8.56 0.01 3.71
C TYR A 114 -8.42 -1.37 4.34
N VAL A 115 -7.87 -2.30 3.59
CA VAL A 115 -7.66 -3.70 4.01
C VAL A 115 -6.23 -4.07 3.64
N THR A 116 -5.50 -4.64 4.60
CA THR A 116 -4.18 -5.22 4.31
C THR A 116 -4.35 -6.68 3.96
N VAL A 117 -3.98 -7.04 2.73
CA VAL A 117 -4.08 -8.42 2.23
C VAL A 117 -2.74 -9.10 2.45
N PRO A 118 -2.59 -9.99 3.47
CA PRO A 118 -1.31 -10.59 3.80
C PRO A 118 -0.79 -11.52 2.70
N GLU A 119 -1.65 -12.07 1.87
CA GLU A 119 -1.32 -13.02 0.80
C GLU A 119 -0.59 -12.36 -0.36
N CYS A 120 -0.87 -11.07 -0.62
CA CYS A 120 -0.17 -10.31 -1.65
C CYS A 120 1.19 -9.84 -1.10
N GLN A 121 2.25 -10.57 -1.42
CA GLN A 121 3.61 -10.24 -0.98
C GLN A 121 4.67 -10.80 -1.91
N PHE A 122 5.85 -10.19 -1.85
CA PHE A 122 7.01 -10.67 -2.59
C PHE A 122 7.82 -11.63 -1.70
N ILE A 123 8.20 -12.76 -2.27
CA ILE A 123 8.98 -13.81 -1.63
C ILE A 123 10.36 -13.85 -2.29
N VAL A 124 11.40 -13.86 -1.47
CA VAL A 124 12.78 -14.02 -1.89
C VAL A 124 13.21 -15.44 -1.55
N ASN A 125 13.63 -16.20 -2.55
CA ASN A 125 14.09 -17.59 -2.41
C ASN A 125 15.54 -17.69 -2.87
N LEU A 126 16.46 -17.96 -1.95
CA LEU A 126 17.88 -18.17 -2.23
C LEU A 126 18.11 -19.66 -2.42
N ARG A 127 18.73 -20.00 -3.55
CA ARG A 127 19.03 -21.38 -3.92
C ARG A 127 20.53 -21.53 -4.16
N ASN A 128 21.06 -22.69 -3.82
CA ASN A 128 22.43 -23.05 -4.17
C ASN A 128 22.54 -23.41 -5.66
N GLU A 129 23.76 -23.59 -6.16
CA GLU A 129 24.04 -24.13 -7.50
C GLU A 129 23.34 -25.48 -7.75
N ASN A 130 23.17 -26.28 -6.69
CA ASN A 130 22.46 -27.56 -6.71
C ASN A 130 20.91 -27.43 -6.70
N ASN A 131 20.36 -26.21 -6.84
CA ASN A 131 18.93 -25.88 -6.77
C ASN A 131 18.22 -26.14 -5.42
N ASP A 132 18.96 -26.51 -4.38
CA ASP A 132 18.43 -26.63 -3.02
C ASP A 132 18.11 -25.25 -2.44
N THR A 133 16.95 -25.11 -1.79
CA THR A 133 16.52 -23.85 -1.17
C THR A 133 17.21 -23.67 0.17
N ILE A 134 18.16 -22.75 0.23
CA ILE A 134 18.92 -22.41 1.44
C ILE A 134 18.09 -21.49 2.34
N PHE A 135 17.38 -20.54 1.73
CA PHE A 135 16.65 -19.53 2.46
C PHE A 135 15.42 -19.08 1.71
N GLN A 136 14.32 -18.94 2.42
CA GLN A 136 13.09 -18.39 1.91
C GLN A 136 12.57 -17.36 2.91
N SER A 137 12.34 -16.14 2.43
CA SER A 137 11.78 -15.08 3.26
C SER A 137 10.74 -14.28 2.51
N GLN A 138 9.76 -13.80 3.28
CA GLN A 138 8.75 -12.87 2.80
C GLN A 138 9.26 -11.44 3.02
N THR A 139 9.03 -10.55 2.07
CA THR A 139 9.44 -9.15 2.19
C THR A 139 8.47 -8.39 3.10
N LYS A 140 8.46 -8.73 4.39
CA LYS A 140 7.72 -8.01 5.43
C LYS A 140 8.59 -7.92 6.67
N LYS A 141 8.82 -6.69 7.14
CA LYS A 141 9.62 -6.36 8.34
C LYS A 141 10.97 -7.09 8.36
N GLY A 142 11.90 -6.58 7.56
CA GLY A 142 13.29 -6.97 7.66
C GLY A 142 14.06 -6.31 6.55
N THR A 143 15.11 -5.58 6.90
CA THR A 143 16.18 -5.27 5.96
C THR A 143 16.74 -6.61 5.51
N ILE A 144 16.31 -7.08 4.35
CA ILE A 144 16.97 -8.17 3.67
C ILE A 144 18.12 -7.50 2.92
N VAL A 145 19.29 -7.39 3.58
CA VAL A 145 20.56 -7.20 2.86
C VAL A 145 20.92 -8.57 2.31
N VAL A 146 20.30 -8.93 1.20
CA VAL A 146 20.64 -10.13 0.44
C VAL A 146 21.48 -9.62 -0.72
N GLY A 147 22.80 -9.62 -0.51
CA GLY A 147 23.72 -9.77 -1.62
C GLY A 147 23.52 -11.20 -2.11
N VAL A 148 22.60 -11.39 -3.06
CA VAL A 148 22.48 -12.66 -3.77
C VAL A 148 22.47 -12.40 -5.26
N GLU A 149 23.52 -12.96 -5.83
CA GLU A 149 23.78 -13.29 -7.21
C GLU A 149 22.64 -14.20 -7.71
N PHE A 150 21.91 -13.73 -8.73
CA PHE A 150 20.86 -14.51 -9.39
C PHE A 150 21.05 -14.45 -10.89
N GLU A 151 21.50 -15.57 -11.46
CA GLU A 151 21.30 -15.89 -12.87
C GLU A 151 19.81 -16.11 -13.14
N TRP A 152 19.29 -15.45 -14.19
CA TRP A 152 18.09 -15.91 -14.88
C TRP A 152 18.28 -15.77 -16.39
N PHE A 153 18.38 -16.92 -17.06
CA PHE A 153 18.19 -17.09 -18.50
C PHE A 153 16.89 -16.41 -18.95
N ARG A 154 16.95 -15.64 -20.04
CA ARG A 154 15.83 -15.59 -20.98
C ARG A 154 16.26 -15.24 -22.40
N VAL A 155 15.87 -16.17 -23.29
CA VAL A 155 15.64 -16.16 -24.76
C VAL A 155 16.11 -14.94 -25.53
#